data_AF-A0A0H2XRK8-F1
#
_entry.id   AF-A0A0H2XRK8-F1
#
_cell.length_a   1.000
_cell.length_b   1.000
_cell.length_c   1.000
_cell.angle_alpha   90.00
_cell.angle_beta   90.00
_cell.angle_gamma   90.00
#
_symmetry.space_group_name_H-M   'P 1'
#
loop_
_entity.id
_entity.type
_entity.pdbx_description
1 polymer ?
#
loop_
_entity_poly.entity_id
_entity_poly.type
_entity_poly.pdbx_seq_one_letter_code
_entity_poly.pdbx_strand_id
1 'polypeptide(L)'
;MGPNHKLALCLGRFRFAGGERTEGGHTGKGEMERRPSTDPGRSRFDASTSINDCCMYENSYHILLDTPRTISQPRFSAATLNCAIDPHLTTTMNLWAVNPVWQNFSSLYREAVTAREAKTGMERSHHLTASLYFGIAALEAFLNEKMRAHMNATHSEEEIFNKLRKGQILAKIKKWPTELLGKSLLLGPATLDLITNINDIRGDLTHPKTSGRDIYAKLETINPDAVVAAVSEYVVKYHEAAGTRYPYWIFGWNYLNPSPNVHEIYIINDQQFCFSLQAIGFPVPAAAHWEAEAWRDQYLKTFEGYEAIRDALAKLECCEPKFDRFPFKPILCRRWWTSEHHRTCGHVTGEALDFARNYGL
;
A
#
# COMPACT_ATOMS: atom_id res chain seq x y z
N MET A 1 -27.56 -37.26 9.89
CA MET A 1 -28.94 -36.74 9.79
C MET A 1 -29.19 -35.83 10.98
N GLY A 2 -29.61 -34.59 10.75
CA GLY A 2 -29.74 -33.52 11.76
C GLY A 2 -28.93 -32.27 11.37
N PRO A 3 -29.39 -31.05 11.69
CA PRO A 3 -30.08 -30.25 10.67
C PRO A 3 -29.37 -28.93 10.26
N ASN A 4 -29.71 -28.52 9.04
CA ASN A 4 -29.44 -27.22 8.44
C ASN A 4 -30.04 -26.05 9.24
N HIS A 5 -29.22 -25.04 9.58
CA HIS A 5 -29.71 -23.71 9.96
C HIS A 5 -29.31 -22.68 8.90
N LYS A 6 -30.34 -22.17 8.21
CA LYS A 6 -30.29 -21.04 7.29
C LYS A 6 -30.16 -19.73 8.09
N LEU A 7 -29.16 -18.92 7.75
CA LEU A 7 -29.04 -17.53 8.18
C LEU A 7 -30.12 -16.66 7.51
N ALA A 8 -30.94 -16.01 8.32
CA ALA A 8 -31.91 -15.01 7.91
C ALA A 8 -31.23 -13.62 7.89
N LEU A 9 -31.27 -12.96 6.73
CA LEU A 9 -30.93 -11.56 6.54
C LEU A 9 -32.02 -10.65 7.13
N CYS A 10 -31.71 -9.92 8.19
CA CYS A 10 -32.53 -8.80 8.66
C CYS A 10 -32.19 -7.54 7.87
N LEU A 11 -33.04 -7.21 6.88
CA LEU A 11 -33.09 -5.88 6.26
C LEU A 11 -33.92 -4.94 7.14
N GLY A 12 -33.26 -3.93 7.72
CA GLY A 12 -33.92 -2.86 8.47
C GLY A 12 -34.72 -1.94 7.54
N ARG A 13 -36.04 -1.91 7.74
CA ARG A 13 -36.97 -0.95 7.12
C ARG A 13 -36.80 0.43 7.74
N PHE A 14 -36.42 1.43 6.94
CA PHE A 14 -36.59 2.84 7.28
C PHE A 14 -38.06 3.24 7.09
N ARG A 15 -38.71 3.74 8.15
CA ARG A 15 -40.00 4.43 8.07
C ARG A 15 -39.75 5.93 7.95
N PHE A 16 -40.23 6.54 6.87
CA PHE A 16 -40.43 7.98 6.77
C PHE A 16 -41.77 8.32 7.45
N ALA A 17 -41.75 9.25 8.40
CA ALA A 17 -42.94 9.93 8.88
C ALA A 17 -42.91 11.35 8.31
N GLY A 18 -43.86 11.65 7.43
CA GLY A 18 -44.17 13.00 6.98
C GLY A 18 -44.99 13.74 8.03
N GLY A 19 -44.79 15.05 8.09
CA GLY A 19 -45.65 16.00 8.78
C GLY A 19 -45.70 17.28 7.95
N GLU A 20 -46.89 17.59 7.45
CA GLU A 20 -47.19 18.77 6.62
C GLU A 20 -47.38 20.05 7.45
N ARG A 21 -46.94 21.16 6.83
CA ARG A 21 -47.49 22.53 6.73
C ARG A 21 -47.99 23.28 7.97
N THR A 22 -47.58 24.54 8.06
CA THR A 22 -48.48 25.68 7.79
C THR A 22 -47.72 26.90 7.24
N GLU A 23 -48.47 27.66 6.43
CA GLU A 23 -48.09 28.84 5.65
C GLU A 23 -48.02 30.13 6.49
N GLY A 24 -47.37 31.16 5.95
CA GLY A 24 -47.48 32.54 6.39
C GLY A 24 -46.53 33.47 5.64
N GLY A 25 -46.99 34.09 4.55
CA GLY A 25 -46.19 34.99 3.70
C GLY A 25 -46.29 36.47 4.07
N HIS A 26 -45.43 37.29 3.46
CA HIS A 26 -45.65 38.70 3.03
C HIS A 26 -44.39 39.19 2.28
N THR A 27 -44.50 39.40 0.96
CA THR A 27 -44.56 40.69 0.23
C THR A 27 -43.25 41.49 0.17
N GLY A 28 -42.77 41.73 -1.05
CA GLY A 28 -41.66 42.66 -1.35
C GLY A 28 -41.37 42.72 -2.84
N LYS A 29 -41.82 43.80 -3.48
CA LYS A 29 -41.70 44.10 -4.92
C LYS A 29 -40.27 44.51 -5.29
N GLY A 30 -39.84 44.23 -6.52
CA GLY A 30 -38.60 44.75 -7.11
C GLY A 30 -38.63 44.58 -8.62
N GLU A 31 -38.53 45.69 -9.34
CA GLU A 31 -38.85 45.87 -10.75
C GLU A 31 -37.93 45.18 -11.76
N MET A 32 -38.40 45.27 -12.99
CA MET A 32 -38.08 44.53 -14.18
C MET A 32 -37.55 45.53 -15.21
N GLU A 33 -36.37 45.31 -15.76
CA GLU A 33 -35.91 46.04 -16.95
C GLU A 33 -35.46 45.07 -18.03
N ARG A 34 -35.92 45.32 -19.26
CA ARG A 34 -35.92 44.41 -20.41
C ARG A 34 -34.99 44.93 -21.52
N ARG A 35 -34.28 43.97 -22.13
CA ARG A 35 -33.96 43.78 -23.58
C ARG A 35 -32.76 44.56 -24.19
N PRO A 36 -32.23 44.15 -25.38
CA PRO A 36 -32.49 42.95 -26.22
C PRO A 36 -31.25 42.20 -26.80
N SER A 37 -31.53 40.98 -27.31
CA SER A 37 -31.02 40.21 -28.50
C SER A 37 -29.55 40.31 -28.93
N THR A 38 -28.85 39.25 -29.34
CA THR A 38 -29.15 38.38 -30.51
C THR A 38 -28.37 37.05 -30.45
N ASP A 39 -29.07 35.96 -30.80
CA ASP A 39 -28.56 34.68 -31.31
C ASP A 39 -28.32 34.83 -32.84
N PRO A 40 -27.43 34.07 -33.54
CA PRO A 40 -27.68 32.64 -33.82
C PRO A 40 -26.42 31.75 -33.97
N GLY A 41 -26.54 30.44 -33.76
CA GLY A 41 -25.54 29.50 -34.30
C GLY A 41 -25.60 28.03 -33.89
N ARG A 42 -26.46 27.25 -34.57
CA ARG A 42 -26.55 25.77 -34.58
C ARG A 42 -25.21 25.01 -34.58
N SER A 43 -25.21 23.84 -33.92
CA SER A 43 -24.80 22.56 -34.53
C SER A 43 -25.20 21.35 -33.67
N ARG A 44 -26.04 20.48 -34.23
CA ARG A 44 -26.36 19.13 -33.75
C ARG A 44 -25.22 18.18 -34.12
N PHE A 45 -24.87 17.24 -33.24
CA PHE A 45 -24.25 15.99 -33.65
C PHE A 45 -24.95 14.83 -32.96
N ASP A 46 -25.58 14.01 -33.78
CA ASP A 46 -26.02 12.65 -33.49
C ASP A 46 -24.81 11.72 -33.43
N ALA A 47 -24.83 10.73 -32.53
CA ALA A 47 -24.05 9.51 -32.68
C ALA A 47 -24.81 8.35 -32.02
N SER A 48 -25.51 7.61 -32.87
CA SER A 48 -25.92 6.22 -32.67
C SER A 48 -24.79 5.27 -33.12
N THR A 49 -24.96 3.96 -32.84
CA THR A 49 -24.11 2.78 -33.19
C THR A 49 -22.84 2.57 -32.36
N SER A 50 -22.46 1.37 -31.89
CA SER A 50 -23.01 0.00 -32.05
C SER A 50 -22.57 -0.90 -30.87
N ILE A 51 -23.44 -1.88 -30.58
CA ILE A 51 -23.20 -3.10 -29.80
C ILE A 51 -22.41 -4.11 -30.66
N ASN A 52 -21.66 -5.02 -30.00
CA ASN A 52 -21.00 -6.29 -30.43
C ASN A 52 -19.51 -6.29 -30.02
N ASP A 53 -18.86 -7.33 -29.51
CA ASP A 53 -19.16 -8.75 -29.24
C ASP A 53 -18.12 -9.22 -28.18
N CYS A 54 -18.51 -9.94 -27.12
CA CYS A 54 -18.42 -11.40 -26.98
C CYS A 54 -17.03 -12.02 -27.25
N CYS A 55 -16.34 -12.45 -26.19
CA CYS A 55 -15.50 -13.66 -26.22
C CYS A 55 -15.48 -14.31 -24.83
N MET A 56 -16.24 -15.40 -24.73
CA MET A 56 -16.15 -16.44 -23.70
C MET A 56 -14.86 -17.24 -23.96
N TYR A 57 -14.09 -17.57 -22.91
CA TYR A 57 -13.08 -18.63 -23.00
C TYR A 57 -13.58 -19.84 -22.21
N GLU A 58 -13.99 -20.86 -22.96
CA GLU A 58 -14.32 -22.19 -22.47
C GLU A 58 -13.05 -22.98 -22.14
N ASN A 59 -13.04 -23.58 -20.96
CA ASN A 59 -12.10 -24.60 -20.54
C ASN A 59 -12.31 -25.88 -21.36
N SER A 60 -11.27 -26.40 -22.00
CA SER A 60 -11.26 -27.75 -22.56
C SER A 60 -10.03 -28.50 -22.06
N TYR A 61 -10.26 -29.38 -21.09
CA TYR A 61 -9.32 -30.42 -20.66
C TYR A 61 -9.36 -31.56 -21.68
N HIS A 62 -8.23 -31.89 -22.29
CA HIS A 62 -8.06 -33.14 -23.03
C HIS A 62 -7.20 -34.11 -22.23
N ILE A 63 -7.84 -35.20 -21.83
CA ILE A 63 -7.28 -36.44 -21.34
C ILE A 63 -6.81 -37.27 -22.54
N LEU A 64 -5.60 -37.81 -22.50
CA LEU A 64 -5.17 -38.94 -23.34
C LEU A 64 -4.48 -39.98 -22.44
N LEU A 65 -5.00 -41.21 -22.51
CA LEU A 65 -4.49 -42.42 -21.88
C LEU A 65 -3.89 -43.36 -22.94
N ASP A 66 -3.01 -44.24 -22.44
CA ASP A 66 -2.55 -45.55 -22.96
C ASP A 66 -1.49 -45.59 -24.08
N THR A 67 -0.43 -46.43 -24.08
CA THR A 67 0.10 -47.55 -23.24
C THR A 67 1.58 -47.85 -23.69
N PRO A 68 2.22 -49.04 -23.53
CA PRO A 68 3.18 -49.40 -22.45
C PRO A 68 4.57 -49.89 -22.94
N ARG A 69 5.55 -50.08 -22.05
CA ARG A 69 6.42 -51.30 -21.96
C ARG A 69 7.52 -51.21 -20.88
N THR A 70 7.77 -52.37 -20.31
CA THR A 70 8.66 -52.82 -19.23
C THR A 70 10.15 -52.82 -19.59
N ILE A 71 11.05 -52.73 -18.59
CA ILE A 71 12.08 -53.75 -18.22
C ILE A 71 13.06 -53.26 -17.11
N SER A 72 13.24 -54.14 -16.12
CA SER A 72 14.36 -54.38 -15.16
C SER A 72 14.88 -53.34 -14.16
N GLN A 73 14.79 -53.71 -12.87
CA GLN A 73 15.55 -53.19 -11.72
C GLN A 73 17.06 -53.51 -11.80
N PRO A 74 17.90 -52.89 -10.94
CA PRO A 74 18.24 -53.59 -9.69
C PRO A 74 18.16 -52.74 -8.42
N ARG A 75 17.97 -53.48 -7.32
CA ARG A 75 17.74 -53.06 -5.93
C ARG A 75 18.95 -52.35 -5.32
N PHE A 76 18.73 -51.20 -4.69
CA PHE A 76 19.54 -50.74 -3.57
C PHE A 76 18.61 -50.40 -2.41
N SER A 77 18.80 -51.11 -1.28
CA SER A 77 18.13 -50.84 -0.03
C SER A 77 18.76 -49.63 0.65
N ALA A 78 17.97 -48.61 0.92
CA ALA A 78 18.26 -47.64 1.96
C ALA A 78 16.96 -47.35 2.70
N ALA A 79 17.00 -47.52 4.01
CA ALA A 79 15.92 -47.22 4.91
C ALA A 79 15.56 -45.74 4.81
N THR A 80 14.35 -45.44 4.33
CA THR A 80 13.78 -44.08 4.38
C THR A 80 12.65 -44.10 5.39
N LEU A 81 12.82 -43.34 6.47
CA LEU A 81 11.74 -42.97 7.37
C LEU A 81 10.60 -42.33 6.55
N ASN A 82 9.42 -42.95 6.61
CA ASN A 82 8.17 -42.32 6.21
C ASN A 82 7.84 -41.19 7.20
N CYS A 83 8.27 -39.96 6.91
CA CYS A 83 7.49 -38.79 7.31
C CYS A 83 6.55 -38.47 6.15
N ALA A 84 5.33 -38.98 6.26
CA ALA A 84 4.23 -38.58 5.40
C ALA A 84 4.07 -37.06 5.51
N ILE A 85 4.43 -36.35 4.43
CA ILE A 85 4.02 -34.96 4.23
C ILE A 85 2.54 -35.05 3.89
N ASP A 86 1.69 -34.57 4.80
CA ASP A 86 0.26 -34.41 4.57
C ASP A 86 0.05 -33.44 3.39
N PRO A 87 -0.47 -33.90 2.23
CA PRO A 87 -0.67 -33.04 1.07
C PRO A 87 -1.84 -32.05 1.23
N HIS A 88 -2.50 -32.01 2.39
CA HIS A 88 -3.61 -31.09 2.69
C HIS A 88 -3.24 -29.84 3.52
N LEU A 89 -1.95 -29.61 3.79
CA LEU A 89 -1.47 -28.36 4.40
C LEU A 89 -0.82 -27.42 3.36
N THR A 90 -1.40 -27.31 2.18
CA THR A 90 -1.29 -26.07 1.41
C THR A 90 -2.14 -25.03 2.12
N THR A 91 -1.58 -24.43 3.18
CA THR A 91 -2.01 -23.09 3.57
C THR A 91 -1.69 -22.21 2.38
N THR A 92 -2.65 -22.04 1.48
CA THR A 92 -2.68 -20.95 0.52
C THR A 92 -2.74 -19.69 1.38
N MET A 93 -1.56 -19.25 1.86
CA MET A 93 -1.38 -17.91 2.36
C MET A 93 -1.91 -17.04 1.24
N ASN A 94 -3.02 -16.37 1.51
CA ASN A 94 -3.54 -15.39 0.60
C ASN A 94 -2.38 -14.44 0.30
N LEU A 95 -1.95 -14.33 -0.96
CA LEU A 95 -0.91 -13.37 -1.37
C LEU A 95 -1.30 -11.92 -1.03
N TRP A 96 -2.54 -11.68 -0.61
CA TRP A 96 -3.09 -10.43 -0.11
C TRP A 96 -3.29 -10.39 1.42
N ALA A 97 -2.95 -11.44 2.18
CA ALA A 97 -2.78 -11.41 3.64
C ALA A 97 -1.43 -10.75 4.02
N VAL A 98 -1.12 -9.72 3.27
CA VAL A 98 0.10 -8.96 3.25
C VAL A 98 0.01 -7.89 4.34
N ASN A 99 1.09 -7.67 5.06
CA ASN A 99 1.24 -6.63 6.09
C ASN A 99 0.51 -5.34 5.65
N PRO A 100 -0.64 -4.99 6.25
CA PRO A 100 -1.47 -3.88 5.79
C PRO A 100 -0.76 -2.54 5.92
N VAL A 101 0.17 -2.41 6.86
CA VAL A 101 0.97 -1.20 7.05
C VAL A 101 1.86 -0.99 5.84
N TRP A 102 2.60 -2.01 5.44
CA TRP A 102 3.50 -1.98 4.29
C TRP A 102 2.74 -1.70 2.99
N GLN A 103 1.62 -2.38 2.76
CA GLN A 103 0.84 -2.21 1.54
C GLN A 103 0.27 -0.79 1.41
N ASN A 104 -0.30 -0.26 2.49
CA ASN A 104 -0.85 1.10 2.50
C ASN A 104 0.27 2.14 2.37
N PHE A 105 1.40 1.97 3.07
CA PHE A 105 2.52 2.90 2.96
C PHE A 105 3.14 2.89 1.56
N SER A 106 3.33 1.70 0.97
CA SER A 106 3.83 1.58 -0.40
C SER A 106 2.88 2.26 -1.40
N SER A 107 1.57 2.07 -1.23
CA SER A 107 0.56 2.74 -2.06
C SER A 107 0.59 4.26 -1.86
N LEU A 108 0.67 4.75 -0.62
CA LEU A 108 0.88 6.17 -0.31
C LEU A 108 2.06 6.73 -1.11
N TYR A 109 3.22 6.06 -1.02
CA TYR A 109 4.44 6.52 -1.68
C TYR A 109 4.28 6.58 -3.19
N ARG A 110 3.74 5.51 -3.81
CA ARG A 110 3.45 5.47 -5.25
C ARG A 110 2.55 6.62 -5.68
N GLU A 111 1.43 6.80 -4.99
CA GLU A 111 0.44 7.82 -5.36
C GLU A 111 0.99 9.23 -5.15
N ALA A 112 1.78 9.47 -4.10
CA ALA A 112 2.43 10.77 -3.89
C ALA A 112 3.43 11.11 -5.01
N VAL A 113 4.28 10.16 -5.40
CA VAL A 113 5.22 10.33 -6.52
C VAL A 113 4.46 10.56 -7.83
N THR A 114 3.40 9.80 -8.07
CA THR A 114 2.59 9.94 -9.30
C THR A 114 1.84 11.27 -9.32
N ALA A 115 1.35 11.77 -8.19
CA ALA A 115 0.74 13.10 -8.07
C ALA A 115 1.73 14.23 -8.39
N ARG A 116 2.98 14.08 -7.96
CA ARG A 116 4.07 15.03 -8.27
C ARG A 116 4.42 15.05 -9.75
N GLU A 117 4.40 13.88 -10.39
CA GLU A 117 4.76 13.67 -11.80
C GLU A 117 3.59 13.81 -12.78
N ALA A 118 2.37 14.03 -12.27
CA ALA A 118 1.15 14.18 -13.06
C ALA A 118 1.22 15.37 -14.02
N LYS A 119 0.65 15.21 -15.21
CA LYS A 119 0.70 16.23 -16.28
C LYS A 119 -0.48 17.19 -16.21
N THR A 120 -1.58 16.76 -15.61
CA THR A 120 -2.81 17.56 -15.49
C THR A 120 -3.22 17.75 -14.03
N GLY A 121 -3.97 18.81 -13.76
CA GLY A 121 -4.53 19.06 -12.42
C GLY A 121 -5.50 17.96 -11.97
N MET A 122 -6.21 17.34 -12.92
CA MET A 122 -7.13 16.23 -12.64
C MET A 122 -6.38 14.96 -12.21
N GLU A 123 -5.35 14.56 -12.96
CA GLU A 123 -4.48 13.43 -12.59
C GLU A 123 -3.82 13.68 -11.23
N ARG A 124 -3.26 14.88 -11.03
CA ARG A 124 -2.66 15.28 -9.76
C ARG A 124 -3.65 15.13 -8.62
N SER A 125 -4.86 15.66 -8.76
CA SER A 125 -5.90 15.61 -7.73
C SER A 125 -6.33 14.17 -7.43
N HIS A 126 -6.44 13.32 -8.45
CA HIS A 126 -6.78 11.90 -8.28
C HIS A 126 -5.71 11.17 -7.45
N HIS A 127 -4.44 11.24 -7.87
CA HIS A 127 -3.34 10.59 -7.18
C HIS A 127 -3.10 11.18 -5.78
N LEU A 128 -3.22 12.50 -5.63
CA LEU A 128 -3.09 13.16 -4.33
C LEU A 128 -4.20 12.71 -3.38
N THR A 129 -5.45 12.65 -3.85
CA THR A 129 -6.57 12.09 -3.08
C THR A 129 -6.25 10.66 -2.61
N ALA A 130 -5.83 9.78 -3.52
CA ALA A 130 -5.46 8.40 -3.18
C ALA A 130 -4.31 8.36 -2.15
N SER A 131 -3.31 9.23 -2.28
CA SER A 131 -2.21 9.34 -1.32
C SER A 131 -2.72 9.71 0.09
N LEU A 132 -3.70 10.60 0.23
CA LEU A 132 -4.26 10.96 1.54
C LEU A 132 -5.02 9.78 2.17
N TYR A 133 -5.77 9.01 1.36
CA TYR A 133 -6.43 7.79 1.84
C TYR A 133 -5.42 6.77 2.34
N PHE A 134 -4.39 6.47 1.52
CA PHE A 134 -3.38 5.48 1.88
C PHE A 134 -2.52 5.92 3.06
N GLY A 135 -2.22 7.23 3.20
CA GLY A 135 -1.47 7.74 4.35
C GLY A 135 -2.20 7.57 5.66
N ILE A 136 -3.49 7.92 5.73
CA ILE A 136 -4.31 7.70 6.92
C ILE A 136 -4.52 6.20 7.18
N ALA A 137 -4.76 5.40 6.14
CA ALA A 137 -4.90 3.96 6.26
C ALA A 137 -3.61 3.29 6.78
N ALA A 138 -2.43 3.75 6.34
CA ALA A 138 -1.15 3.25 6.82
C ALA A 138 -0.94 3.54 8.31
N LEU A 139 -1.22 4.77 8.77
CA LEU A 139 -1.14 5.13 10.18
C LEU A 139 -2.13 4.34 11.04
N GLU A 140 -3.37 4.16 10.55
CA GLU A 140 -4.37 3.37 11.26
C GLU A 140 -3.97 1.90 11.35
N ALA A 141 -3.53 1.29 10.24
CA ALA A 141 -3.03 -0.07 10.23
C ALA A 141 -1.84 -0.24 11.19
N PHE A 142 -0.89 0.69 11.16
CA PHE A 142 0.29 0.68 12.03
C PHE A 142 -0.11 0.69 13.50
N LEU A 143 -0.93 1.66 13.90
CA LEU A 143 -1.37 1.80 15.29
C LEU A 143 -2.21 0.60 15.74
N ASN A 144 -3.08 0.08 14.87
CA ASN A 144 -3.87 -1.11 15.16
C ASN A 144 -2.98 -2.35 15.36
N GLU A 145 -1.93 -2.52 14.54
CA GLU A 145 -0.94 -3.58 14.71
C GLU A 145 -0.24 -3.47 16.07
N LYS A 146 0.23 -2.27 16.45
CA LYS A 146 0.93 -2.07 17.73
C LYS A 146 0.02 -2.25 18.94
N MET A 147 -1.22 -1.76 18.87
CA MET A 147 -2.21 -1.94 19.92
C MET A 147 -2.62 -3.41 20.07
N ARG A 148 -2.82 -4.12 18.96
CA ARG A 148 -3.05 -5.56 18.97
C ARG A 148 -1.90 -6.29 19.68
N ALA A 149 -0.65 -6.02 19.29
CA ALA A 149 0.52 -6.65 19.90
C ALA A 149 0.61 -6.38 21.42
N HIS A 150 0.30 -5.16 21.86
CA HIS A 150 0.27 -4.78 23.28
C HIS A 150 -0.81 -5.53 24.08
N MET A 151 -1.99 -5.76 23.49
CA MET A 151 -3.12 -6.41 24.15
C MET A 151 -3.11 -7.94 24.04
N ASN A 152 -2.36 -8.52 23.09
CA ASN A 152 -2.44 -9.93 22.70
C ASN A 152 -2.17 -10.92 23.84
N ALA A 153 -1.37 -10.52 24.84
CA ALA A 153 -1.05 -11.37 25.99
C ALA A 153 -2.11 -11.32 27.11
N THR A 154 -2.98 -10.31 27.12
CA THR A 154 -3.82 -9.97 28.29
C THR A 154 -5.31 -9.84 27.99
N HIS A 155 -5.71 -9.78 26.72
CA HIS A 155 -7.10 -9.57 26.31
C HIS A 155 -7.56 -10.66 25.33
N SER A 156 -8.87 -10.91 25.31
CA SER A 156 -9.49 -11.77 24.30
C SER A 156 -9.52 -11.13 22.91
N GLU A 157 -9.65 -11.94 21.85
CA GLU A 157 -9.77 -11.42 20.48
C GLU A 157 -10.96 -10.48 20.30
N GLU A 158 -12.08 -10.72 20.99
CA GLU A 158 -13.26 -9.86 20.93
C GLU A 158 -12.98 -8.48 21.56
N GLU A 159 -12.27 -8.43 22.69
CA GLU A 159 -11.87 -7.18 23.35
C GLU A 159 -10.89 -6.40 22.48
N ILE A 160 -9.91 -7.09 21.89
CA ILE A 160 -8.95 -6.50 20.95
C ILE A 160 -9.72 -5.91 19.76
N PHE A 161 -10.56 -6.70 19.09
CA PHE A 161 -11.38 -6.24 17.97
C PHE A 161 -12.22 -5.01 18.34
N ASN A 162 -12.84 -5.02 19.51
CA ASN A 162 -13.63 -3.91 20.02
C ASN A 162 -12.81 -2.64 20.27
N LYS A 163 -11.59 -2.76 20.79
CA LYS A 163 -10.67 -1.62 20.97
C LYS A 163 -10.23 -1.06 19.61
N LEU A 164 -9.82 -1.93 18.68
CA LEU A 164 -9.27 -1.53 17.39
C LEU A 164 -10.30 -0.83 16.49
N ARG A 165 -11.56 -1.29 16.49
CA ARG A 165 -12.62 -0.67 15.65
C ARG A 165 -13.17 0.64 16.20
N LYS A 166 -12.95 0.93 17.49
CA LYS A 166 -13.50 2.12 18.15
C LYS A 166 -12.53 3.30 18.09
N GLY A 167 -13.10 4.49 18.12
CA GLY A 167 -12.36 5.75 18.19
C GLY A 167 -11.95 6.28 16.82
N GLN A 168 -11.85 7.61 16.73
CA GLN A 168 -11.38 8.30 15.53
C GLN A 168 -9.86 8.17 15.42
N ILE A 169 -9.35 8.05 14.18
CA ILE A 169 -7.91 7.90 13.91
C ILE A 169 -7.05 8.99 14.58
N LEU A 170 -7.48 10.26 14.56
CA LEU A 170 -6.74 11.34 15.23
C LEU A 170 -6.64 11.15 16.75
N ALA A 171 -7.67 10.57 17.37
CA ALA A 171 -7.61 10.23 18.79
C ALA A 171 -6.61 9.09 19.04
N LYS A 172 -6.53 8.10 18.14
CA LYS A 172 -5.53 7.02 18.21
C LYS A 172 -4.12 7.59 18.10
N ILE A 173 -3.87 8.43 17.08
CA ILE A 173 -2.58 9.09 16.83
C ILE A 173 -2.09 9.87 18.05
N LYS A 174 -2.98 10.62 18.71
CA LYS A 174 -2.60 11.46 19.86
C LYS A 174 -2.46 10.68 21.18
N LYS A 175 -3.27 9.64 21.39
CA LYS A 175 -3.39 8.97 22.71
C LYS A 175 -2.67 7.64 22.81
N TRP A 176 -2.72 6.83 21.75
CA TRP A 176 -2.18 5.46 21.81
C TRP A 176 -0.67 5.40 21.99
N PRO A 177 0.16 6.32 21.46
CA PRO A 177 1.58 6.24 21.77
C PRO A 177 1.88 6.35 23.26
N THR A 178 1.19 7.22 24.00
CA THR A 178 1.33 7.33 25.46
C THR A 178 0.85 6.05 26.16
N GLU A 179 -0.25 5.45 25.69
CA GLU A 179 -0.75 4.18 26.22
C GLU A 179 0.23 3.02 25.98
N LEU A 180 0.83 2.95 24.79
CA LEU A 180 1.71 1.86 24.36
C LEU A 180 3.14 1.98 24.89
N LEU A 181 3.66 3.20 24.99
CA LEU A 181 5.08 3.49 25.26
C LEU A 181 5.32 4.17 26.61
N GLY A 182 4.25 4.55 27.33
CA GLY A 182 4.32 5.32 28.58
C GLY A 182 4.74 6.79 28.39
N LYS A 183 4.93 7.25 27.15
CA LYS A 183 5.37 8.60 26.81
C LYS A 183 4.78 9.06 25.47
N SER A 184 4.61 10.37 25.32
CA SER A 184 4.16 10.96 24.06
C SER A 184 5.26 10.93 23.00
N LEU A 185 4.88 10.83 21.71
CA LEU A 185 5.83 10.95 20.61
C LEU A 185 6.29 12.39 20.45
N LEU A 186 7.59 12.56 20.24
CA LEU A 186 8.18 13.84 19.87
C LEU A 186 8.18 13.96 18.34
N LEU A 187 7.09 14.51 17.81
CA LEU A 187 6.94 14.81 16.39
C LEU A 187 7.40 16.25 16.11
N GLY A 188 7.82 16.51 14.87
CA GLY A 188 8.08 17.84 14.35
C GLY A 188 6.85 18.75 14.50
N PRO A 189 7.05 20.08 14.70
CA PRO A 189 5.96 21.00 15.02
C PRO A 189 4.80 20.98 14.03
N ALA A 190 5.09 20.79 12.74
CA ALA A 190 4.08 20.81 11.68
C ALA A 190 3.47 19.42 11.36
N THR A 191 4.03 18.34 11.88
CA THR A 191 3.71 16.97 11.43
C THR A 191 2.32 16.54 11.87
N LEU A 192 1.96 16.79 13.13
CA LEU A 192 0.63 16.45 13.65
C LEU A 192 -0.46 17.33 13.03
N ASP A 193 -0.15 18.60 12.77
CA ASP A 193 -1.05 19.55 12.11
C ASP A 193 -1.31 19.14 10.66
N LEU A 194 -0.26 18.74 9.93
CA LEU A 194 -0.39 18.22 8.58
C LEU A 194 -1.22 16.92 8.56
N ILE A 195 -0.96 15.97 9.47
CA ILE A 195 -1.74 14.73 9.58
C ILE A 195 -3.22 15.03 9.89
N THR A 196 -3.49 16.01 10.73
CA THR A 196 -4.86 16.47 11.03
C THR A 196 -5.51 17.04 9.78
N ASN A 197 -4.84 17.97 9.09
CA ASN A 197 -5.33 18.61 7.88
C ASN A 197 -5.62 17.60 6.76
N ILE A 198 -4.72 16.65 6.49
CA ILE A 198 -4.97 15.63 5.45
C ILE A 198 -6.12 14.70 5.81
N ASN A 199 -6.33 14.39 7.10
CA ASN A 199 -7.46 13.58 7.53
C ASN A 199 -8.79 14.32 7.34
N ASP A 200 -8.79 15.63 7.60
CA ASP A 200 -9.96 16.48 7.41
C ASP A 200 -10.31 16.62 5.92
N ILE A 201 -9.32 16.91 5.07
CA ILE A 201 -9.50 16.95 3.60
C ILE A 201 -10.00 15.60 3.08
N ARG A 202 -9.39 14.49 3.49
CA ARG A 202 -9.87 13.14 3.16
C ARG A 202 -11.32 12.92 3.60
N GLY A 203 -11.66 13.37 4.80
CA GLY A 203 -13.02 13.28 5.35
C GLY A 203 -14.03 14.01 4.47
N ASP A 204 -13.70 15.23 4.05
CA ASP A 204 -14.56 16.06 3.21
C ASP A 204 -14.64 15.55 1.76
N LEU A 205 -13.58 14.93 1.23
CA LEU A 205 -13.61 14.25 -0.07
C LEU A 205 -14.51 13.00 -0.05
N THR A 206 -14.58 12.29 1.08
CA THR A 206 -15.44 11.09 1.24
C THR A 206 -16.89 11.46 1.55
N HIS A 207 -17.06 12.47 2.39
CA HIS A 207 -18.34 12.91 2.91
C HIS A 207 -18.41 14.43 2.77
N PRO A 208 -18.86 14.96 1.62
CA PRO A 208 -18.89 16.40 1.38
C PRO A 208 -19.76 17.11 2.41
N LYS A 209 -19.13 17.77 3.38
CA LYS A 209 -19.81 18.57 4.43
C LYS A 209 -20.02 20.02 4.03
N THR A 210 -19.26 20.48 3.03
CA THR A 210 -19.32 21.85 2.50
C THR A 210 -19.88 21.84 1.08
N SER A 211 -20.66 22.85 0.72
CA SER A 211 -21.09 23.09 -0.65
C SER A 211 -19.98 23.77 -1.46
N GLY A 212 -19.58 23.21 -2.61
CA GLY A 212 -18.77 23.89 -3.62
C GLY A 212 -17.38 23.31 -3.94
N ARG A 213 -16.64 24.02 -4.81
CA ARG A 213 -15.30 23.66 -5.35
C ARG A 213 -14.13 23.83 -4.35
N ASP A 214 -14.40 24.27 -3.13
CA ASP A 214 -13.40 24.62 -2.10
C ASP A 214 -12.50 23.43 -1.69
N ILE A 215 -13.04 22.21 -1.69
CA ILE A 215 -12.26 21.03 -1.25
C ILE A 215 -11.09 20.70 -2.18
N TYR A 216 -11.27 20.87 -3.50
CA TYR A 216 -10.19 20.65 -4.47
C TYR A 216 -9.14 21.77 -4.40
N ALA A 217 -9.54 23.01 -4.08
CA ALA A 217 -8.59 24.09 -3.82
C ALA A 217 -7.72 23.77 -2.60
N LYS A 218 -8.30 23.27 -1.50
CA LYS A 218 -7.54 22.80 -0.32
C LYS A 218 -6.62 21.63 -0.66
N LEU A 219 -7.12 20.65 -1.42
CA LEU A 219 -6.33 19.52 -1.89
C LEU A 219 -5.10 19.99 -2.69
N GLU A 220 -5.27 20.96 -3.59
CA GLU A 220 -4.20 21.51 -4.42
C GLU A 220 -3.08 22.19 -3.61
N THR A 221 -3.37 22.69 -2.39
CA THR A 221 -2.35 23.27 -1.50
C THR A 221 -1.44 22.21 -0.85
N ILE A 222 -1.83 20.94 -0.86
CA ILE A 222 -1.04 19.88 -0.23
C ILE A 222 0.15 19.51 -1.10
N ASN A 223 1.34 19.53 -0.51
CA ASN A 223 2.54 18.95 -1.11
C ASN A 223 2.52 17.42 -0.92
N PRO A 224 2.47 16.60 -2.01
CA PRO A 224 2.47 15.15 -1.90
C PRO A 224 3.66 14.58 -1.11
N ASP A 225 4.86 15.17 -1.26
CA ASP A 225 6.06 14.71 -0.57
C ASP A 225 5.99 14.96 0.94
N ALA A 226 5.29 16.04 1.35
CA ALA A 226 5.08 16.33 2.77
C ALA A 226 4.15 15.31 3.44
N VAL A 227 3.21 14.72 2.69
CA VAL A 227 2.34 13.64 3.20
C VAL A 227 3.17 12.40 3.52
N VAL A 228 4.05 11.99 2.59
CA VAL A 228 4.97 10.86 2.79
C VAL A 228 5.89 11.14 3.99
N ALA A 229 6.48 12.33 4.06
CA ALA A 229 7.39 12.72 5.14
C ALA A 229 6.70 12.66 6.51
N ALA A 230 5.47 13.19 6.63
CA ALA A 230 4.74 13.19 7.89
C ALA A 230 4.37 11.77 8.38
N VAL A 231 3.91 10.91 7.47
CA VAL A 231 3.61 9.51 7.80
C VAL A 231 4.88 8.74 8.18
N SER A 232 5.96 8.94 7.43
CA SER A 232 7.26 8.31 7.70
C SER A 232 7.82 8.73 9.06
N GLU A 233 7.83 10.03 9.34
CA GLU A 233 8.27 10.57 10.61
C GLU A 233 7.48 9.98 11.77
N TYR A 234 6.16 9.89 11.66
CA TYR A 234 5.34 9.30 12.71
C TYR A 234 5.76 7.86 13.03
N VAL A 235 5.93 7.02 12.00
CA VAL A 235 6.34 5.63 12.16
C VAL A 235 7.75 5.53 12.73
N VAL A 236 8.69 6.31 12.20
CA VAL A 236 10.09 6.32 12.67
C VAL A 236 10.20 6.78 14.12
N LYS A 237 9.55 7.89 14.47
CA LYS A 237 9.52 8.42 15.84
C LYS A 237 8.86 7.46 16.83
N TYR A 238 7.87 6.69 16.39
CA TYR A 238 7.32 5.60 17.20
C TYR A 238 8.38 4.53 17.47
N HIS A 239 9.07 4.04 16.43
CA HIS A 239 10.10 3.01 16.57
C HIS A 239 11.28 3.48 17.44
N GLU A 240 11.74 4.73 17.24
CA GLU A 240 12.73 5.40 18.07
C GLU A 240 12.31 5.43 19.55
N ALA A 241 11.08 5.87 19.82
CA ALA A 241 10.53 5.92 21.17
C ALA A 241 10.41 4.53 21.81
N ALA A 242 10.08 3.51 21.03
CA ALA A 242 9.97 2.11 21.44
C ALA A 242 11.33 1.39 21.57
N GLY A 243 12.44 2.01 21.11
CA GLY A 243 13.75 1.38 21.09
C GLY A 243 13.89 0.24 20.08
N THR A 244 13.06 0.24 19.03
CA THR A 244 13.02 -0.81 17.99
C THR A 244 13.42 -0.22 16.64
N ARG A 245 13.79 -1.09 15.69
CA ARG A 245 14.12 -0.65 14.33
C ARG A 245 12.84 -0.49 13.50
N TYR A 246 12.75 0.57 12.71
CA TYR A 246 11.72 0.71 11.68
C TYR A 246 12.14 -0.07 10.43
N PRO A 247 11.15 -0.56 9.65
CA PRO A 247 11.44 -1.36 8.47
C PRO A 247 11.89 -0.51 7.28
N TYR A 248 12.74 -1.07 6.41
CA TYR A 248 13.31 -0.38 5.25
C TYR A 248 12.27 0.23 4.29
N TRP A 249 11.09 -0.38 4.15
CA TRP A 249 10.09 0.06 3.18
C TRP A 249 9.52 1.46 3.49
N ILE A 250 9.79 2.01 4.68
CA ILE A 250 9.51 3.41 5.03
C ILE A 250 10.25 4.41 4.12
N PHE A 251 11.32 3.99 3.44
CA PHE A 251 11.96 4.82 2.42
C PHE A 251 11.20 4.86 1.08
N GLY A 252 10.12 4.08 0.92
CA GLY A 252 9.36 3.96 -0.33
C GLY A 252 9.99 3.05 -1.38
N TRP A 253 11.15 2.46 -1.07
CA TRP A 253 11.81 1.45 -1.88
C TRP A 253 11.27 0.07 -1.55
N ASN A 254 11.09 -0.77 -2.56
CA ASN A 254 10.57 -2.13 -2.40
C ASN A 254 11.36 -3.14 -3.23
N TYR A 255 11.35 -4.39 -2.78
CA TYR A 255 11.96 -5.49 -3.53
C TYR A 255 11.03 -5.99 -4.62
N LEU A 256 11.55 -6.08 -5.83
CA LEU A 256 10.86 -6.73 -6.95
C LEU A 256 10.91 -8.24 -6.78
N ASN A 257 9.77 -8.91 -6.98
CA ASN A 257 9.72 -10.37 -7.07
C ASN A 257 10.58 -10.84 -8.25
N PRO A 258 11.55 -11.73 -8.04
CA PRO A 258 12.40 -12.24 -9.11
C PRO A 258 11.70 -13.25 -10.03
N SER A 259 10.46 -13.64 -9.73
CA SER A 259 9.73 -14.65 -10.52
C SER A 259 9.41 -14.15 -11.93
N PRO A 260 9.58 -14.99 -12.96
CA PRO A 260 9.27 -14.62 -14.33
C PRO A 260 7.79 -14.24 -14.46
N ASN A 261 7.52 -13.10 -15.12
CA ASN A 261 6.19 -12.55 -15.37
C ASN A 261 5.41 -12.06 -14.14
N VAL A 262 6.06 -11.95 -12.98
CA VAL A 262 5.44 -11.39 -11.77
C VAL A 262 6.02 -10.00 -11.50
N HIS A 263 5.16 -8.98 -11.47
CA HIS A 263 5.53 -7.58 -11.15
C HIS A 263 5.14 -7.19 -9.73
N GLU A 264 5.03 -8.18 -8.85
CA GLU A 264 4.67 -7.98 -7.46
C GLU A 264 5.88 -7.52 -6.66
N ILE A 265 5.63 -6.66 -5.69
CA ILE A 265 6.58 -6.37 -4.63
C ILE A 265 6.42 -7.39 -3.52
N TYR A 266 7.46 -7.60 -2.72
CA TYR A 266 7.36 -8.42 -1.52
C TYR A 266 8.29 -7.91 -0.42
N ILE A 267 8.00 -8.33 0.81
CA ILE A 267 8.71 -7.90 2.01
C ILE A 267 9.92 -8.81 2.24
N ILE A 268 11.09 -8.19 2.45
CA ILE A 268 12.32 -8.88 2.90
C ILE A 268 12.77 -8.29 4.24
N ASN A 269 13.68 -8.96 4.93
CA ASN A 269 14.31 -8.47 6.16
C ASN A 269 15.32 -7.32 5.89
N ASP A 270 15.66 -6.59 6.96
CA ASP A 270 16.61 -5.47 6.90
C ASP A 270 18.06 -5.90 6.63
N GLN A 271 18.40 -7.18 6.76
CA GLN A 271 19.74 -7.67 6.41
C GLN A 271 19.95 -7.58 4.90
N GLN A 272 18.96 -7.99 4.12
CA GLN A 272 19.01 -7.84 2.67
C GLN A 272 19.07 -6.37 2.26
N PHE A 273 18.37 -5.49 2.99
CA PHE A 273 18.46 -4.05 2.78
C PHE A 273 19.88 -3.52 2.95
N CYS A 274 20.62 -3.97 3.97
CA CYS A 274 22.03 -3.61 4.14
C CYS A 274 22.90 -4.04 2.96
N PHE A 275 22.71 -5.26 2.44
CA PHE A 275 23.43 -5.72 1.24
C PHE A 275 23.06 -4.92 0.00
N SER A 276 21.77 -4.58 -0.17
CA SER A 276 21.32 -3.73 -1.28
C SER A 276 21.95 -2.33 -1.21
N LEU A 277 21.99 -1.71 -0.03
CA LEU A 277 22.66 -0.41 0.17
C LEU A 277 24.16 -0.50 -0.14
N GLN A 278 24.83 -1.57 0.30
CA GLN A 278 26.24 -1.81 -0.03
C GLN A 278 26.45 -1.94 -1.54
N ALA A 279 25.57 -2.69 -2.24
CA ALA A 279 25.64 -2.87 -3.68
C ALA A 279 25.38 -1.57 -4.48
N ILE A 280 24.62 -0.65 -3.91
CA ILE A 280 24.35 0.69 -4.47
C ILE A 280 25.51 1.67 -4.20
N GLY A 281 26.50 1.27 -3.40
CA GLY A 281 27.72 2.04 -3.15
C GLY A 281 27.74 2.76 -1.80
N PHE A 282 26.80 2.49 -0.89
CA PHE A 282 26.88 3.02 0.46
C PHE A 282 27.91 2.25 1.30
N PRO A 283 28.62 2.92 2.24
CA PRO A 283 29.58 2.28 3.13
C PRO A 283 28.85 1.52 4.25
N VAL A 284 28.11 0.47 3.90
CA VAL A 284 27.38 -0.39 4.85
C VAL A 284 28.18 -1.68 5.06
N PRO A 285 28.53 -2.05 6.31
CA PRO A 285 29.31 -3.25 6.62
C PRO A 285 28.43 -4.52 6.58
N ALA A 286 27.68 -4.73 5.48
CA ALA A 286 26.59 -5.72 5.42
C ALA A 286 27.03 -7.17 5.68
N ALA A 287 28.27 -7.54 5.33
CA ALA A 287 28.80 -8.88 5.54
C ALA A 287 29.33 -9.13 6.97
N ALA A 288 29.64 -8.07 7.73
CA ALA A 288 30.19 -8.17 9.08
C ALA A 288 29.05 -8.09 10.09
N HIS A 289 28.56 -9.25 10.56
CA HIS A 289 27.33 -9.35 11.36
C HIS A 289 27.22 -8.29 12.48
N TRP A 290 28.21 -8.20 13.37
CA TRP A 290 28.17 -7.26 14.49
C TRP A 290 28.23 -5.79 14.07
N GLU A 291 29.01 -5.47 13.04
CA GLU A 291 29.10 -4.11 12.50
C GLU A 291 27.80 -3.73 11.77
N ALA A 292 27.18 -4.68 11.06
CA ALA A 292 25.87 -4.50 10.43
C ALA A 292 24.76 -4.29 11.48
N GLU A 293 24.79 -5.01 12.60
CA GLU A 293 23.87 -4.74 13.72
C GLU A 293 24.03 -3.32 14.26
N ALA A 294 25.26 -2.90 14.56
CA ALA A 294 25.54 -1.56 15.05
C ALA A 294 25.11 -0.48 14.04
N TRP A 295 25.38 -0.72 12.75
CA TRP A 295 24.94 0.16 11.67
C TRP A 295 23.40 0.27 11.62
N ARG A 296 22.68 -0.85 11.74
CA ARG A 296 21.21 -0.84 11.76
C ARG A 296 20.66 -0.14 13.00
N ASP A 297 21.29 -0.28 14.15
CA ASP A 297 20.90 0.46 15.35
C ASP A 297 21.16 1.95 15.24
N GLN A 298 22.19 2.36 14.50
CA GLN A 298 22.43 3.77 14.23
C GLN A 298 21.40 4.34 13.23
N TYR A 299 21.21 3.64 12.10
CA TYR A 299 20.53 4.19 10.94
C TYR A 299 19.10 3.70 10.70
N LEU A 300 18.62 2.66 11.40
CA LEU A 300 17.25 2.13 11.29
C LEU A 300 16.44 2.24 12.59
N LYS A 301 17.00 2.86 13.63
CA LYS A 301 16.33 3.01 14.95
C LYS A 301 16.10 4.47 15.34
N THR A 302 16.78 5.41 14.70
CA THR A 302 16.75 6.83 15.04
C THR A 302 16.15 7.66 13.90
N PHE A 303 15.52 8.78 14.22
CA PHE A 303 15.00 9.68 13.21
C PHE A 303 16.11 10.36 12.40
N GLU A 304 17.23 10.70 13.04
CA GLU A 304 18.41 11.23 12.36
C GLU A 304 18.96 10.21 11.33
N GLY A 305 19.02 8.94 11.72
CA GLY A 305 19.39 7.84 10.83
C GLY A 305 18.46 7.71 9.62
N TYR A 306 17.16 7.88 9.84
CA TYR A 306 16.16 7.90 8.77
C TYR A 306 16.42 9.04 7.78
N GLU A 307 16.64 10.26 8.27
CA GLU A 307 16.90 11.40 7.41
C GLU A 307 18.19 11.21 6.59
N ALA A 308 19.25 10.70 7.22
CA ALA A 308 20.50 10.41 6.54
C ALA A 308 20.34 9.41 5.38
N ILE A 309 19.64 8.29 5.61
CA ILE A 309 19.38 7.31 4.54
C ILE A 309 18.43 7.90 3.49
N ARG A 310 17.34 8.56 3.89
CA ARG A 310 16.37 9.18 2.98
C ARG A 310 17.08 10.13 2.01
N ASP A 311 17.88 11.04 2.53
CA ASP A 311 18.58 12.05 1.74
C ASP A 311 19.66 11.43 0.85
N ALA A 312 20.29 10.35 1.31
CA ALA A 312 21.25 9.59 0.53
C ALA A 312 20.57 8.84 -0.64
N LEU A 313 19.45 8.16 -0.39
CA LEU A 313 18.67 7.46 -1.40
C LEU A 313 18.05 8.41 -2.43
N ALA A 314 17.64 9.61 -2.02
CA ALA A 314 17.07 10.62 -2.91
C ALA A 314 18.06 11.10 -3.98
N LYS A 315 19.37 11.01 -3.72
CA LYS A 315 20.45 11.40 -4.65
C LYS A 315 20.75 10.35 -5.72
N LEU A 316 20.24 9.13 -5.57
CA LEU A 316 20.52 8.06 -6.51
C LEU A 316 19.73 8.25 -7.80
N GLU A 317 20.36 7.95 -8.93
CA GLU A 317 19.69 7.97 -10.24
C GLU A 317 19.13 6.59 -10.62
N CYS A 318 19.71 5.52 -10.07
CA CYS A 318 19.35 4.13 -10.36
C CYS A 318 18.96 3.34 -9.11
N CYS A 319 18.33 2.19 -9.36
CA CYS A 319 18.01 1.17 -8.37
C CYS A 319 19.22 0.29 -8.07
N GLU A 320 19.04 -0.72 -7.21
CA GLU A 320 20.07 -1.73 -6.98
C GLU A 320 20.57 -2.32 -8.31
N PRO A 321 21.90 -2.36 -8.54
CA PRO A 321 22.46 -3.02 -9.69
C PRO A 321 22.06 -4.49 -9.74
N LYS A 322 21.77 -4.94 -10.94
CA LYS A 322 21.52 -6.34 -11.23
C LYS A 322 22.85 -7.05 -11.42
N PHE A 323 22.94 -8.29 -10.93
CA PHE A 323 24.17 -9.04 -10.95
C PHE A 323 23.99 -10.24 -11.86
N ASP A 324 24.86 -10.35 -12.85
CA ASP A 324 24.77 -11.40 -13.86
C ASP A 324 24.87 -12.82 -13.27
N ARG A 325 25.59 -12.96 -12.15
CA ARG A 325 25.72 -14.22 -11.41
C ARG A 325 24.48 -14.59 -10.59
N PHE A 326 23.62 -13.62 -10.28
CA PHE A 326 22.42 -13.81 -9.47
C PHE A 326 21.21 -13.14 -10.14
N PRO A 327 20.81 -13.63 -11.32
CA PRO A 327 19.78 -13.01 -12.16
C PRO A 327 18.39 -13.00 -11.52
N PHE A 328 18.12 -13.96 -10.63
CA PHE A 328 16.88 -14.06 -9.87
C PHE A 328 17.00 -13.53 -8.44
N LYS A 329 18.03 -12.73 -8.14
CA LYS A 329 18.07 -12.08 -6.82
C LYS A 329 16.97 -11.02 -6.74
N PRO A 330 16.42 -10.77 -5.55
CA PRO A 330 15.49 -9.66 -5.34
C PRO A 330 16.22 -8.34 -5.54
N ILE A 331 15.56 -7.39 -6.21
CA ILE A 331 16.17 -6.09 -6.56
C ILE A 331 15.45 -5.00 -5.78
N LEU A 332 16.18 -4.25 -4.97
CA LEU A 332 15.64 -3.07 -4.31
C LEU A 332 15.39 -1.96 -5.34
N CYS A 333 14.12 -1.54 -5.48
CA CYS A 333 13.65 -0.67 -6.53
C CYS A 333 12.88 0.55 -5.99
N ARG A 334 13.19 1.74 -6.54
CA ARG A 334 12.56 3.02 -6.18
C ARG A 334 11.30 3.37 -6.97
N ARG A 335 11.10 2.72 -8.13
CA ARG A 335 9.89 2.86 -8.98
C ARG A 335 9.29 1.50 -9.31
N TRP A 336 9.04 0.73 -8.25
CA TRP A 336 8.61 -0.67 -8.31
C TRP A 336 7.23 -0.91 -8.94
N TRP A 337 6.48 0.16 -9.24
CA TRP A 337 5.19 0.11 -9.91
C TRP A 337 5.28 0.35 -11.42
N THR A 338 6.48 0.56 -11.97
CA THR A 338 6.67 0.89 -13.40
C THR A 338 7.45 -0.22 -14.11
N SER A 339 6.75 -1.03 -14.91
CA SER A 339 7.36 -2.15 -15.63
C SER A 339 8.51 -1.72 -16.55
N GLU A 340 8.43 -0.53 -17.14
CA GLU A 340 9.52 0.00 -17.98
C GLU A 340 10.78 0.29 -17.16
N HIS A 341 10.63 0.83 -15.95
CA HIS A 341 11.76 1.04 -15.05
C HIS A 341 12.39 -0.30 -14.62
N HIS A 342 11.59 -1.35 -14.48
CA HIS A 342 12.13 -2.69 -14.15
C HIS A 342 13.03 -3.23 -15.25
N ARG A 343 12.76 -2.89 -16.52
CA ARG A 343 13.58 -3.29 -17.67
C ARG A 343 14.86 -2.45 -17.76
N THR A 344 14.72 -1.14 -17.59
CA THR A 344 15.77 -0.16 -17.89
C THR A 344 16.65 0.21 -16.71
N CYS A 345 16.23 0.00 -15.47
CA CYS A 345 17.03 0.38 -14.31
C CYS A 345 17.91 -0.77 -13.79
N GLY A 346 19.12 -0.43 -13.35
CA GLY A 346 20.09 -1.36 -12.75
C GLY A 346 20.67 -2.42 -13.69
N HIS A 347 20.50 -2.29 -15.01
CA HIS A 347 20.82 -3.21 -16.12
C HIS A 347 21.35 -4.63 -15.80
N VAL A 348 20.56 -5.64 -16.20
CA VAL A 348 20.94 -7.06 -16.37
C VAL A 348 21.38 -7.21 -17.83
N THR A 349 22.46 -7.94 -18.12
CA THR A 349 22.82 -8.31 -19.51
C THR A 349 21.91 -9.44 -20.03
N GLY A 350 21.62 -9.48 -21.34
CA GLY A 350 20.84 -10.58 -21.94
C GLY A 350 21.49 -11.95 -21.67
N GLU A 351 22.82 -11.99 -21.68
CA GLU A 351 23.65 -13.16 -21.40
C GLU A 351 23.41 -13.72 -19.98
N ALA A 352 23.21 -12.84 -18.99
CA ALA A 352 22.89 -13.27 -17.64
C ALA A 352 21.49 -13.87 -17.50
N LEU A 353 20.49 -13.33 -18.22
CA LEU A 353 19.15 -13.91 -18.25
C LEU A 353 19.15 -15.29 -18.90
N ASP A 354 19.93 -15.46 -19.97
CA ASP A 354 20.02 -16.75 -20.65
C ASP A 354 20.83 -17.76 -19.85
N PHE A 355 21.90 -17.34 -19.17
CA PHE A 355 22.59 -18.16 -18.17
C PHE A 355 21.62 -18.63 -17.06
N ALA A 356 20.81 -17.70 -16.52
CA ALA A 356 19.79 -17.99 -15.51
C ALA A 356 18.81 -19.09 -15.94
N ARG A 357 18.28 -18.95 -17.16
CA ARG A 357 17.31 -19.87 -17.77
C ARG A 357 17.93 -21.24 -18.00
N ASN A 358 19.22 -21.29 -18.33
CA ASN A 358 19.95 -22.52 -18.62
C ASN A 358 20.53 -23.21 -17.38
N TYR A 359 20.61 -22.54 -16.24
CA TYR A 359 21.15 -23.11 -14.99
C TYR A 359 20.19 -24.06 -14.25
N GLY A 360 19.00 -24.31 -14.81
CA GLY A 360 18.12 -25.41 -14.42
C GLY A 360 17.30 -25.16 -13.14
N LEU A 361 16.07 -24.66 -13.34
CA LEU A 361 14.90 -25.04 -12.53
C LEU A 361 13.86 -25.65 -13.47
#